data_AF-A0A151EHH5-F1
#
_entry.id   AF-A0A151EHH5-F1
#
_cell.length_a   1.000
_cell.length_b   1.000
_cell.length_c   1.000
_cell.angle_alpha   90.00
_cell.angle_beta   90.00
_cell.angle_gamma   90.00
#
_symmetry.space_group_name_H-M   'P 1'
#
loop_
_entity.id
_entity.type
_entity.pdbx_description
1 polymer ?
#
loop_
_entity_poly.entity_id
_entity_poly.type
_entity_poly.pdbx_seq_one_letter_code
_entity_poly.pdbx_strand_id
1 'polypeptide(L)'
;MEILDTNSAEKIYRELYKTLGKAIGFQMARNIIKMGEDGFDREAPVESLTALNDSLVAAFGKATAQVMLTTSVKYCFEDEQVQLILGQLTTLGILGD
;
A
#
# COMPACT_ATOMS: atom_id res chain seq x y z
N MET A 1 -3.29 13.66 -15.95
CA MET A 1 -2.21 12.74 -15.55
C MET A 1 -2.74 12.02 -14.32
N GLU A 2 -3.05 10.73 -14.41
CA GLU A 2 -3.38 9.97 -13.20
C GLU A 2 -2.15 10.01 -12.28
N ILE A 3 -2.35 10.47 -11.05
CA ILE A 3 -1.25 10.63 -10.08
C ILE A 3 -0.75 9.26 -9.62
N LEU A 4 -1.48 8.17 -9.80
CA LEU A 4 -1.00 6.80 -9.65
C LEU A 4 -1.94 5.90 -10.47
N ASP A 5 -1.42 5.10 -11.40
CA ASP A 5 -2.27 4.24 -12.22
C ASP A 5 -2.81 3.04 -11.44
N THR A 6 -3.98 2.55 -11.83
CA THR A 6 -4.68 1.45 -11.15
C THR A 6 -3.84 0.18 -11.02
N ASN A 7 -3.05 -0.18 -12.03
CA ASN A 7 -2.26 -1.43 -12.00
C ASN A 7 -1.11 -1.32 -11.00
N SER A 8 -0.45 -0.15 -10.95
CA SER A 8 0.58 0.11 -9.95
C SER A 8 0.01 0.10 -8.54
N ALA A 9 -1.14 0.74 -8.32
CA ALA A 9 -1.81 0.74 -7.02
C ALA A 9 -2.23 -0.67 -6.57
N GLU A 10 -2.81 -1.47 -7.46
CA GLU A 10 -3.20 -2.84 -7.18
C GLU A 10 -1.99 -3.72 -6.81
N LYS A 11 -0.87 -3.57 -7.54
CA LYS A 11 0.37 -4.31 -7.25
C LYS A 11 0.89 -4.01 -5.84
N ILE A 12 0.93 -2.74 -5.45
CA ILE A 12 1.36 -2.30 -4.11
C ILE A 12 0.46 -2.92 -3.04
N TYR A 13 -0.86 -2.81 -3.25
CA TYR A 13 -1.86 -3.34 -2.33
C TYR A 13 -1.69 -4.86 -2.12
N ARG A 14 -1.60 -5.62 -3.21
CA ARG A 14 -1.48 -7.09 -3.16
C ARG A 14 -0.15 -7.53 -2.53
N GLU A 15 0.95 -6.84 -2.83
CA GLU A 15 2.24 -7.17 -2.23
C GLU A 15 2.27 -6.86 -0.73
N LEU A 16 1.65 -5.76 -0.28
CA LEU A 16 1.51 -5.46 1.14
C LEU A 16 0.71 -6.55 1.87
N TYR A 17 -0.46 -6.93 1.34
CA TYR A 17 -1.26 -8.01 1.91
C TYR A 17 -0.48 -9.33 1.99
N LYS A 18 0.25 -9.68 0.92
CA LYS A 18 1.04 -10.90 0.86
C LYS A 18 2.22 -10.88 1.84
N THR A 19 2.97 -9.79 1.88
CA THR A 19 4.12 -9.63 2.79
C THR A 19 3.66 -9.64 4.25
N LEU A 20 2.59 -8.91 4.57
CA LEU A 20 2.00 -8.93 5.91
C LEU A 20 1.49 -10.33 6.27
N GLY A 21 0.78 -10.99 5.35
CA GLY A 21 0.27 -12.34 5.53
C GLY A 21 1.35 -13.38 5.79
N LYS A 22 2.53 -13.24 5.16
CA LYS A 22 3.70 -14.09 5.46
C LYS A 22 4.31 -13.80 6.83
N ALA A 23 4.30 -12.54 7.28
CA ALA A 23 4.94 -12.14 8.53
C ALA A 23 4.12 -12.49 9.78
N ILE A 24 2.80 -12.28 9.72
CA ILE A 24 1.90 -12.41 10.89
C ILE A 24 0.72 -13.37 10.67
N GLY A 25 0.68 -14.05 9.51
CA GLY A 25 -0.42 -14.92 9.10
C GLY A 25 -1.51 -14.18 8.32
N PHE A 26 -2.01 -14.81 7.25
CA PHE A 26 -3.01 -14.23 6.36
C PHE A 26 -4.33 -13.85 7.03
N GLN A 27 -4.75 -14.61 8.05
CA GLN A 27 -5.95 -14.28 8.81
C GLN A 27 -5.78 -12.97 9.59
N MET A 28 -4.61 -12.76 10.19
CA MET A 28 -4.32 -11.52 10.92
C MET A 28 -4.15 -10.34 9.96
N ALA A 29 -3.45 -10.56 8.83
CA ALA A 29 -3.31 -9.54 7.78
C ALA A 29 -4.68 -9.07 7.25
N ARG A 30 -5.61 -10.01 7.02
CA ARG A 30 -6.99 -9.69 6.60
C ARG A 30 -7.75 -8.89 7.66
N ASN A 31 -7.58 -9.20 8.94
CA ASN A 31 -8.22 -8.45 10.03
C ASN A 31 -7.69 -7.01 10.14
N ILE A 32 -6.40 -6.79 9.83
CA ILE A 32 -5.77 -5.47 9.89
C ILE A 32 -6.18 -4.63 8.70
N ILE A 33 -5.92 -5.12 7.48
CA ILE A 33 -6.16 -4.39 6.24
C ILE A 33 -7.67 -4.22 6.00
N LYS A 34 -8.51 -4.99 6.70
CA LYS A 34 -9.98 -5.05 6.57
C LYS A 34 -10.48 -5.27 5.13
N MET A 35 -9.55 -5.56 4.23
CA MET A 35 -9.73 -5.79 2.82
C MET A 35 -8.83 -6.98 2.46
N GLY A 36 -9.39 -7.94 1.72
CA GLY A 36 -8.68 -9.14 1.27
C GLY A 36 -7.93 -8.88 -0.04
N GLU A 37 -7.45 -9.94 -0.68
CA GLU A 37 -6.81 -9.85 -2.00
C GLU A 37 -7.72 -9.24 -3.08
N ASP A 38 -9.04 -9.42 -2.95
CA ASP A 38 -10.08 -8.87 -3.83
C ASP A 38 -10.68 -7.55 -3.31
N GLY A 39 -10.15 -7.01 -2.22
CA GLY A 39 -10.69 -5.81 -1.57
C GLY A 39 -10.25 -4.48 -2.19
N PHE A 40 -9.45 -4.53 -3.26
CA PHE A 40 -8.97 -3.35 -3.97
C PHE A 40 -10.00 -2.87 -4.99
N ASP A 41 -10.44 -1.62 -4.86
CA ASP A 41 -11.35 -0.98 -5.82
C ASP A 41 -10.56 -0.39 -6.99
N ARG A 42 -10.76 -0.96 -8.18
CA ARG A 42 -10.07 -0.52 -9.41
C ARG A 42 -10.58 0.81 -9.93
N GLU A 43 -11.81 1.18 -9.58
CA GLU A 43 -12.42 2.47 -9.93
C GLU A 43 -11.95 3.59 -8.99
N ALA A 44 -11.51 3.22 -7.78
CA ALA A 44 -11.00 4.11 -6.74
C ALA A 44 -9.65 3.63 -6.15
N PRO A 45 -8.57 3.62 -6.98
CA PRO A 45 -7.29 3.02 -6.59
C PRO A 45 -6.56 3.81 -5.49
N VAL A 46 -6.70 5.14 -5.48
CA VAL A 46 -6.07 6.01 -4.49
C VAL A 46 -6.74 5.88 -3.13
N GLU A 47 -8.07 5.84 -3.12
CA GLU A 47 -8.89 5.61 -1.93
C GLU A 47 -8.59 4.24 -1.31
N SER A 48 -8.43 3.21 -2.15
CA SER A 48 -8.05 1.87 -1.72
C SER A 48 -6.69 1.85 -1.01
N LEU A 49 -5.68 2.54 -1.56
CA LEU A 49 -4.37 2.65 -0.91
C LEU A 49 -4.38 3.53 0.35
N THR A 50 -5.23 4.56 0.37
CA THR A 50 -5.40 5.42 1.55
C THR A 50 -6.01 4.61 2.70
N ALA A 51 -7.09 3.87 2.44
CA ALA A 51 -7.71 3.00 3.43
C ALA A 51 -6.77 1.89 3.92
N LEU A 52 -5.95 1.33 3.03
CA LEU A 52 -4.88 0.39 3.38
C LEU A 52 -3.87 1.04 4.34
N ASN A 53 -3.37 2.23 4.01
CA ASN A 53 -2.42 2.95 4.84
C ASN A 53 -3.01 3.27 6.21
N ASP A 54 -4.24 3.78 6.28
CA ASP A 54 -4.92 4.09 7.56
C ASP A 54 -5.04 2.85 8.44
N SER A 55 -5.34 1.69 7.84
CA SER A 55 -5.40 0.41 8.53
C SER A 55 -4.04 -0.03 9.07
N LEU A 56 -2.97 0.14 8.29
CA LEU A 56 -1.60 -0.13 8.73
C LEU A 56 -1.15 0.82 9.84
N VAL A 57 -1.48 2.12 9.74
CA VAL A 57 -1.17 3.14 10.75
C VAL A 57 -1.89 2.81 12.06
N ALA A 58 -3.16 2.42 12.01
CA ALA A 58 -3.94 2.06 13.19
C ALA A 58 -3.37 0.80 13.90
N ALA A 59 -2.84 -0.16 13.13
CA ALA A 59 -2.32 -1.40 13.69
C ALA A 59 -0.87 -1.31 14.17
N PHE A 60 -0.01 -0.55 13.47
CA PHE A 60 1.44 -0.59 13.65
C PHE A 60 2.08 0.77 13.92
N GLY A 61 1.30 1.86 13.85
CA GLY A 61 1.79 3.22 13.91
C GLY A 61 2.35 3.71 12.56
N LYS A 62 2.42 5.04 12.44
CA LYS A 62 2.75 5.75 11.20
C LYS A 62 4.11 5.36 10.60
N ALA A 63 5.15 5.36 11.42
CA ALA A 63 6.51 5.04 10.96
C ALA A 63 6.59 3.62 10.37
N THR A 64 5.93 2.66 11.01
CA THR A 64 5.92 1.27 10.53
C THR A 64 5.14 1.14 9.22
N ALA A 65 3.97 1.79 9.12
CA ALA A 65 3.16 1.79 7.90
C ALA A 65 3.92 2.38 6.70
N GLN A 66 4.61 3.51 6.91
CA GLN A 66 5.46 4.13 5.89
C GLN A 66 6.56 3.19 5.41
N VAL A 67 7.24 2.50 6.33
CA VAL A 67 8.29 1.53 6.00
C VAL A 67 7.73 0.36 5.21
N MET A 68 6.57 -0.17 5.60
CA MET A 68 5.90 -1.27 4.89
C MET A 68 5.55 -0.85 3.45
N LEU A 69 4.85 0.27 3.28
CA LEU A 69 4.50 0.80 1.95
C LEU A 69 5.72 1.06 1.08
N THR A 70 6.74 1.73 1.63
CA THR A 70 7.97 2.04 0.89
C THR A 70 8.69 0.77 0.45
N THR A 71 8.77 -0.23 1.33
CA THR A 71 9.38 -1.53 1.02
C THR A 71 8.61 -2.26 -0.07
N SER A 72 7.28 -2.27 0.00
CA SER A 72 6.45 -2.90 -1.03
C SER A 72 6.58 -2.22 -2.39
N VAL A 73 6.65 -0.89 -2.46
CA VAL A 73 6.94 -0.19 -3.71
C VAL A 73 8.31 -0.59 -4.26
N LYS A 74 9.35 -0.59 -3.43
CA LYS A 74 10.71 -1.02 -3.83
C LYS A 74 10.78 -2.47 -4.30
N TYR A 75 9.91 -3.33 -3.79
CA TYR A 75 9.85 -4.73 -4.20
C TYR A 75 9.09 -4.93 -5.52
N CYS A 76 8.07 -4.11 -5.77
CA CYS A 76 7.17 -4.27 -6.93
C CYS A 76 7.70 -3.66 -8.23
N PHE A 77 8.62 -2.70 -8.16
CA PHE A 77 8.97 -1.85 -9.31
C PHE A 77 10.48 -1.64 -9.44
N GLU A 78 10.90 -1.27 -10.65
CA GLU A 78 12.29 -0.89 -10.94
C GLU A 78 12.61 0.51 -10.38
N ASP A 79 13.89 0.80 -10.15
CA ASP A 79 14.36 2.00 -9.43
C ASP A 79 13.77 3.32 -9.95
N GLU A 80 13.67 3.50 -11.27
CA GLU A 80 13.07 4.70 -11.87
C GLU A 80 11.59 4.85 -11.54
N GLN A 81 10.84 3.75 -11.57
CA GLN A 81 9.41 3.71 -11.24
C GLN A 81 9.19 3.88 -9.73
N VAL A 82 10.07 3.33 -8.91
CA VAL A 82 10.01 3.47 -7.44
C VAL A 82 10.02 4.94 -7.05
N GLN A 83 10.94 5.74 -7.58
CA GLN A 83 11.04 7.16 -7.22
C GLN A 83 9.78 7.94 -7.62
N LEU A 84 9.23 7.66 -8.81
CA LEU A 84 8.00 8.28 -9.28
C LEU A 84 6.82 7.93 -8.38
N ILE A 85 6.61 6.63 -8.08
CA ILE A 85 5.50 6.15 -7.26
C ILE A 85 5.60 6.68 -5.82
N LEU A 86 6.80 6.66 -5.21
CA LEU A 86 6.99 7.20 -3.86
C LEU A 86 6.71 8.70 -3.80
N GLY A 87 7.11 9.46 -4.82
CA GLY A 87 6.81 10.89 -4.92
C GLY A 87 5.31 11.16 -5.05
N GLN A 88 4.61 10.33 -5.83
CA GLN A 88 3.15 10.39 -5.98
C GLN A 88 2.43 10.08 -4.66
N LEU A 89 2.80 8.99 -3.99
CA LEU A 89 2.23 8.61 -2.68
C LEU A 89 2.49 9.67 -1.60
N THR A 90 3.64 10.36 -1.66
CA THR A 90 3.93 11.49 -0.76
C THR A 90 3.02 12.68 -1.05
N THR A 91 2.84 13.02 -2.34
CA THR A 91 1.95 14.11 -2.77
C THR A 91 0.49 13.86 -2.40
N LEU A 92 0.08 12.59 -2.43
CA LEU A 92 -1.26 12.14 -2.02
C LEU A 92 -1.44 12.08 -0.48
N GLY A 93 -0.41 12.37 0.30
CA GLY A 93 -0.47 12.30 1.77
C GLY A 93 -0.44 10.87 2.34
N ILE A 94 -0.24 9.85 1.51
CA ILE A 94 -0.18 8.44 1.94
C ILE A 94 1.14 8.15 2.66
N LEU A 95 2.25 8.75 2.20
CA LEU A 95 3.58 8.61 2.80
C LEU A 95 4.03 9.84 3.63
N GLY A 96 3.23 10.89 3.74
CA GLY A 96 3.60 12.18 4.37
C GLY A 96 3.31 12.31 5.87
N ASP A 97 3.88 13.36 6.50
CA ASP A 97 3.82 13.71 7.95
C ASP A 97 2.43 14.06 8.51
#